data_AF-A0A965ENZ9-F1
#
_entry.id   AF-A0A965ENZ9-F1
#
_cell.length_a   1.000
_cell.length_b   1.000
_cell.length_c   1.000
_cell.angle_alpha   90.00
_cell.angle_beta   90.00
_cell.angle_gamma   90.00
#
_symmetry.space_group_name_H-M   'P 1'
#
loop_
_entity.id
_entity.type
_entity.pdbx_description
1 polymer ?
#
loop_
_entity_poly.entity_id
_entity_poly.type
_entity_poly.pdbx_seq_one_letter_code
_entity_poly.pdbx_strand_id
1 'polypeptide(L)' 'MHLQPVSPSYLFADCRIAQGPDGSLSLITPDGQQHDEVAVFRGFPLSAPEGPVSFIGADGQELLWVSSLEQTPDGLR' A
#
# COMPACT_ATOMS: atom_id res chain seq x y z
N MET A 1 -21.33 11.42 19.13
CA MET A 1 -20.81 10.15 18.60
C MET A 1 -20.05 10.49 17.33
N HIS A 2 -18.72 10.67 17.42
CA HIS A 2 -17.87 10.91 16.25
C HIS A 2 -17.60 9.54 15.63
N LEU A 3 -18.23 9.23 14.50
CA LEU A 3 -17.86 8.06 13.72
C LEU A 3 -16.48 8.36 13.13
N GLN A 4 -15.43 7.66 13.58
CA GLN A 4 -14.16 7.70 12.87
C GLN A 4 -14.43 7.14 11.47
N PRO A 5 -14.08 7.86 10.39
CA PRO A 5 -14.21 7.30 9.06
C PRO A 5 -13.40 6.00 9.02
N VAL A 6 -14.05 4.92 8.59
CA VAL A 6 -13.36 3.65 8.39
C VAL A 6 -12.44 3.88 7.20
N SER A 7 -11.13 3.98 7.47
CA SER A 7 -10.13 4.11 6.42
C SER A 7 -10.33 2.98 5.42
N PRO A 8 -10.39 3.28 4.11
CA PRO A 8 -10.47 2.24 3.10
C PRO A 8 -9.24 1.34 3.26
N SER A 9 -9.48 0.02 3.23
CA SER A 9 -8.41 -0.96 3.25
C SER A 9 -8.54 -1.91 2.07
N TYR A 10 -7.41 -2.26 1.48
CA TYR A 10 -7.32 -3.09 0.29
C TYR A 10 -6.38 -4.26 0.56
N LEU A 11 -6.76 -5.44 0.07
CA LEU A 11 -5.87 -6.60 0.07
C LEU A 11 -5.04 -6.61 -1.20
N PHE A 12 -3.73 -6.75 -1.04
CA PHE A 12 -2.81 -6.84 -2.16
C PHE A 12 -1.59 -7.68 -1.81
N ALA A 13 -1.32 -8.72 -2.60
CA ALA A 13 -0.28 -9.71 -2.31
C ALA A 13 -0.34 -10.22 -0.86
N ASP A 14 -1.55 -10.57 -0.39
CA ASP A 14 -1.88 -10.99 0.98
C ASP A 14 -1.58 -9.98 2.10
N CYS A 15 -1.04 -8.80 1.75
CA CYS A 15 -0.88 -7.68 2.65
C CYS A 15 -2.15 -6.83 2.65
N ARG A 16 -2.47 -6.21 3.79
CA ARG A 16 -3.55 -5.21 3.89
C ARG A 16 -2.94 -3.82 3.89
N ILE A 17 -3.38 -2.98 2.97
CA ILE A 17 -2.97 -1.58 2.85
C ILE A 17 -4.14 -0.72 3.32
N ALA A 18 -3.88 0.29 4.15
CA ALA A 18 -4.90 1.23 4.59
C ALA A 18 -4.40 2.68 4.49
N GLN A 19 -5.29 3.60 4.13
CA GLN A 19 -4.98 5.03 4.11
C GLN A 19 -5.58 5.74 5.33
N GLY A 20 -4.74 6.38 6.13
CA GLY A 20 -5.15 7.23 7.25
C GLY A 20 -5.88 8.49 6.80
N PRO A 21 -6.61 9.16 7.70
CA PRO A 21 -7.35 10.40 7.39
C PRO A 21 -6.44 11.58 7.01
N ASP A 22 -5.16 11.50 7.35
CA ASP A 22 -4.10 12.46 6.99
C ASP A 22 -3.40 12.12 5.66
N GLY A 23 -3.83 11.03 5.01
CA GLY A 23 -3.24 10.53 3.76
C GLY A 23 -2.03 9.60 3.95
N SER A 24 -1.60 9.35 5.20
CA SER A 24 -0.56 8.35 5.50
C SER A 24 -1.00 6.94 5.10
N LEU A 25 -0.06 6.06 4.78
CA LEU A 25 -0.35 4.66 4.50
C LEU A 25 0.20 3.77 5.61
N SER A 26 -0.55 2.72 5.93
CA SER A 26 -0.06 1.59 6.72
C SER A 26 -0.18 0.30 5.91
N LEU A 27 0.74 -0.62 6.18
CA LEU A 27 0.78 -1.95 5.60
C LEU A 27 0.78 -2.99 6.72
N ILE A 28 -0.10 -3.98 6.62
CA ILE A 28 -0.13 -5.13 7.51
C ILE A 28 0.24 -6.36 6.69
N THR A 29 1.35 -6.98 7.04
CA THR A 29 1.88 -8.18 6.39
C THR A 29 1.05 -9.43 6.74
N PRO A 30 1.20 -10.55 6.01
CA PRO A 30 0.41 -11.76 6.25
C PRO A 30 0.61 -12.40 7.63
N ASP A 31 1.75 -12.15 8.28
CA ASP A 31 2.07 -12.59 9.65
C ASP A 31 1.48 -11.65 10.73
N GLY A 32 0.81 -10.57 10.31
CA GLY A 32 0.14 -9.61 11.18
C GLY A 32 1.02 -8.46 11.68
N GLN A 33 2.27 -8.35 11.22
CA GLN A 33 3.10 -7.19 11.53
C GLN A 33 2.54 -5.93 10.85
N GLN A 34 2.42 -4.85 11.62
CA GLN A 34 2.00 -3.54 11.12
C GLN A 34 3.21 -2.63 10.90
N HIS A 35 3.24 -1.99 9.74
CA HIS A 35 4.17 -0.93 9.37
C HIS A 35 3.37 0.34 9.11
N ASP A 36 3.67 1.38 9.87
CA ASP A 36 3.11 2.71 9.67
C ASP A 36 4.02 3.57 8.79
N GLU A 37 3.52 4.71 8.30
CA GLU A 37 4.27 5.68 7.48
C GLU A 37 4.91 5.06 6.23
N VAL A 38 4.15 4.20 5.54
CA VAL A 38 4.61 3.50 4.34
C VAL A 38 4.59 4.43 3.12
N ALA A 39 5.70 4.47 2.38
CA ALA A 39 5.80 5.15 1.09
C ALA A 39 5.64 4.16 -0.06
N VAL A 40 5.11 4.62 -1.20
CA VAL A 40 4.95 3.80 -2.42
C VAL A 40 5.73 4.43 -3.57
N PHE A 41 6.59 3.63 -4.21
CA PHE A 41 7.40 4.05 -5.35
C PHE A 41 7.07 3.22 -6.59
N ARG A 42 7.00 3.88 -7.75
CA ARG A 42 6.80 3.22 -9.03
C ARG A 42 8.13 2.70 -9.58
N GLY A 43 8.17 1.41 -9.92
CA GLY A 43 9.29 0.81 -10.64
C GLY A 43 9.28 1.20 -12.12
N PHE A 44 10.39 0.95 -12.81
CA PHE A 44 10.48 1.26 -14.25
C PHE A 44 9.66 0.25 -15.10
N PRO A 45 9.04 0.71 -16.20
CA PRO A 45 8.97 2.11 -16.66
C PRO A 45 7.91 2.92 -15.90
N LEU A 46 8.26 4.16 -15.52
CA LEU A 46 7.33 5.04 -14.77
C LEU A 46 6.05 5.36 -15.55
N SER A 47 6.08 5.23 -16.88
CA SER A 47 4.94 5.47 -17.76
C SER A 47 3.92 4.32 -17.81
N ALA A 48 4.23 3.13 -17.27
CA ALA A 48 3.30 2.00 -17.26
C ALA A 48 2.37 2.13 -16.04
N PRO A 49 1.06 2.40 -16.21
CA PRO A 49 0.14 2.62 -15.09
C PRO A 49 -0.02 1.38 -14.21
N GLU A 50 -0.02 0.21 -14.84
CA GLU A 50 -0.13 -1.10 -14.18
C GLU A 50 1.24 -1.71 -13.84
N GLY A 51 2.31 -0.94 -14.05
CA GLY A 51 3.68 -1.38 -13.81
C GLY A 51 3.98 -1.65 -12.33
N PRO A 52 5.19 -2.14 -12.06
CA PRO A 52 5.56 -2.56 -10.72
C PRO A 52 5.61 -1.41 -9.71
N VAL A 53 5.39 -1.74 -8.43
CA VAL A 53 5.49 -0.81 -7.31
C VAL A 53 6.25 -1.44 -6.13
N SER A 54 6.93 -0.60 -5.36
CA SER A 54 7.62 -0.95 -4.13
C SER A 54 7.03 -0.17 -2.96
N PHE A 55 6.74 -0.87 -1.87
CA PHE A 55 6.32 -0.30 -0.58
C PHE A 55 7.53 -0.23 0.34
N ILE A 56 7.82 0.96 0.83
CA ILE A 56 9.00 1.26 1.64
C ILE A 56 8.55 1.69 3.03
N GLY A 57 9.09 1.05 4.05
CA GLY A 57 8.86 1.42 5.44
C GLY A 57 9.53 2.73 5.82
N ALA A 58 9.14 3.29 6.95
CA ALA A 58 9.72 4.55 7.47
C ALA A 58 11.25 4.48 7.70
N ASP A 59 11.80 3.28 7.88
CA ASP A 59 13.23 3.02 8.02
C ASP A 59 13.99 2.91 6.67
N GLY A 60 13.27 3.03 5.55
CA GLY A 60 13.81 2.91 4.21
C GLY A 60 13.95 1.48 3.70
N GLN A 61 13.49 0.47 4.44
CA GLN A 61 13.49 -0.91 3.97
C GLN A 61 12.31 -1.22 3.07
N GLU A 62 12.54 -2.03 2.03
CA GLU A 62 11.46 -2.55 1.21
C GLU A 62 10.66 -3.60 1.99
N LEU A 63 9.35 -3.35 2.11
CA LEU A 63 8.40 -4.22 2.80
C LEU A 63 7.68 -5.16 1.82
N LEU A 64 7.39 -4.66 0.62
CA LEU A 64 6.65 -5.40 -0.41
C LEU A 64 7.05 -4.89 -1.80
N TRP A 65 7.43 -5.83 -2.67
CA TRP A 65 7.53 -5.61 -4.10
C TRP A 65 6.32 -6.22 -4.80
N VAL A 66 5.72 -5.46 -5.72
CA VAL A 66 4.61 -5.93 -6.54
C VAL A 66 4.96 -5.74 -8.01
N SER A 67 4.99 -6.85 -8.75
CA SER A 67 5.39 -6.84 -10.16
C SER A 67 4.36 -6.21 -11.11
N SER A 68 3.08 -6.16 -10.74
CA SER A 68 1.99 -5.62 -11.58
C SER A 68 0.77 -5.25 -10.74
N LEU A 69 0.10 -4.15 -11.10
CA LEU A 69 -1.17 -3.70 -10.50
C LEU A 69 -2.41 -4.21 -11.26
N GLU A 70 -2.26 -5.02 -12.31
CA GLU A 70 -3.39 -5.48 -13.15
C GLU A 70 -4.51 -6.22 -12.41
N GLN A 71 -4.27 -6.67 -11.18
CA GLN A 71 -5.24 -7.40 -10.35
C GLN A 71 -5.68 -6.62 -9.10
N THR A 72 -5.26 -5.36 -8.94
CA THR A 72 -5.78 -4.51 -7.85
C THR A 72 -7.20 -4.05 -8.12
N PRO A 73 -8.00 -3.80 -7.07
CA PRO A 73 -9.24 -3.05 -7.17
C PRO A 73 -8.97 -1.62 -7.68
N ASP A 74 -9.89 -1.05 -8.47
CA ASP A 74 -9.74 0.29 -9.06
C ASP A 74 -9.44 1.40 -8.04
N GLY A 75 -9.91 1.27 -6.80
CA GLY A 75 -9.62 2.25 -5.74
C GLY A 75 -8.18 2.25 -5.22
N LEU A 76 -7.37 1.25 -5.60
CA LEU A 76 -5.95 1.13 -5.26
C LEU A 76 -5.04 1.51 -6.44
N ARG A 77 -5.58 1.66 -7.66
CA ARG A 77 -4.84 2.08 -8.87
C ARG A 77 -4.76 3.59 -8.97
#